data_AF-A0A963RRB2-F1
#
_entry.id   AF-A0A963RRB2-F1
#
_cell.length_a   1.000
_cell.length_b   1.000
_cell.length_c   1.000
_cell.angle_alpha   90.00
_cell.angle_beta   90.00
_cell.angle_gamma   90.00
#
_symmetry.space_group_name_H-M   'P 1'
#
loop_
_entity.id
_entity.type
_entity.pdbx_description
1 polymer ?
#
loop_
_entity_poly.entity_id
_entity_poly.type
_entity_poly.pdbx_seq_one_letter_code
_entity_poly.pdbx_strand_id
1 'polypeptide(L)' 'MAGIDRRAYAEIYGPTVGDRVRLADTELVIEVDQDHTLAAGGYGEEGKFGGGKTIRDGMAQS' A
#
# COMPACT_ATOMS: atom_id res chain seq x y z
N MET A 1 -9.08 17.42 -1.08
CA MET A 1 -8.24 16.22 -0.96
C MET A 1 -9.17 15.06 -0.66
N ALA A 2 -9.09 13.97 -1.42
CA ALA A 2 -9.89 12.78 -1.12
C ALA A 2 -9.26 12.04 0.06
N GLY A 3 -10.09 11.46 0.93
CA GLY A 3 -9.65 10.62 2.04
C GLY A 3 -10.09 9.18 1.82
N ILE A 4 -9.29 8.25 2.30
CA ILE A 4 -9.62 6.82 2.37
C ILE A 4 -9.48 6.36 3.82
N ASP A 5 -10.38 5.51 4.26
CA ASP A 5 -10.26 4.86 5.56
C ASP A 5 -9.00 3.97 5.60
N ARG A 6 -8.30 3.97 6.74
CA ARG A 6 -7.02 3.26 6.88
C ARG A 6 -7.17 1.74 6.71
N ARG A 7 -8.28 1.15 7.15
CA ARG A 7 -8.56 -0.28 6.95
C ARG A 7 -8.82 -0.57 5.48
N ALA A 8 -9.60 0.28 4.81
CA ALA A 8 -9.86 0.14 3.37
C ALA A 8 -8.56 0.28 2.55
N TYR A 9 -7.66 1.18 2.93
CA TYR A 9 -6.32 1.27 2.32
C TYR A 9 -5.54 -0.03 2.49
N ALA A 10 -5.47 -0.56 3.72
CA ALA A 10 -4.75 -1.79 4.03
C ALA A 10 -5.30 -3.01 3.27
N GLU A 11 -6.61 -3.07 3.03
CA GLU A 11 -7.26 -4.12 2.24
C GLU A 11 -6.90 -4.06 0.74
N ILE A 12 -6.57 -2.88 0.20
CA ILE A 12 -6.27 -2.69 -1.22
C ILE A 12 -4.77 -2.76 -1.51
N TYR A 13 -3.95 -2.12 -0.68
CA TYR A 13 -2.51 -1.90 -0.92
C TYR A 13 -1.61 -2.55 0.12
N GLY A 14 -2.17 -3.08 1.21
CA GLY A 14 -1.42 -3.62 2.34
C GLY A 14 -1.14 -2.59 3.43
N PRO A 15 -0.57 -3.04 4.57
CA PRO A 15 -0.26 -2.19 5.71
C PRO A 15 0.77 -1.10 5.36
N THR A 16 0.66 0.07 5.97
CA THR A 16 1.60 1.19 5.85
C THR A 16 2.10 1.66 7.22
N VAL A 17 2.91 2.73 7.27
CA VAL A 17 3.64 3.17 8.47
C VAL A 17 2.77 3.21 9.73
N GLY A 18 3.20 2.49 10.77
CA GLY A 18 2.50 2.36 12.06
C GLY A 18 1.48 1.23 12.13
N ASP A 19 1.14 0.58 11.00
CA ASP A 19 0.34 -0.65 11.03
C ASP A 19 1.17 -1.81 11.57
N ARG A 20 0.50 -2.74 12.27
CA ARG A 20 1.12 -3.90 12.88
C ARG A 20 0.55 -5.20 12.33
N VAL A 21 1.42 -6.17 12.11
CA VAL A 21 1.06 -7.50 11.60
C VAL A 21 1.64 -8.57 12.50
N ARG A 22 0.81 -9.53 12.90
CA ARG A 22 1.26 -10.74 13.61
C ARG A 22 1.81 -11.75 12.62
N LEU A 23 2.97 -12.33 12.94
CA LEU A 23 3.60 -13.34 12.10
C LEU A 23 2.94 -14.70 12.34
N ALA A 24 2.06 -15.09 11.42
CA ALA A 24 1.30 -16.33 11.47
C ALA A 24 0.55 -16.53 12.81
N ASP A 25 0.70 -17.70 13.42
CA ASP A 25 0.15 -18.10 14.71
C ASP A 25 1.13 -17.93 15.87
N THR A 26 2.23 -17.20 15.66
CA THR A 26 3.18 -16.84 16.71
C THR A 26 2.73 -15.59 17.48
N GLU A 27 3.38 -15.32 18.61
CA GLU A 27 3.20 -14.08 19.38
C GLU A 27 4.11 -12.93 18.90
N LEU A 28 4.76 -13.08 17.74
CA LEU A 28 5.61 -12.04 17.17
C LEU A 28 4.76 -11.04 16.37
N VAL A 29 4.91 -9.75 16.70
CA VAL A 29 4.24 -8.64 16.01
C VAL A 29 5.29 -7.68 15.46
N ILE A 30 5.19 -7.37 14.17
CA ILE A 30 6.03 -6.38 13.49
C ILE A 30 5.23 -5.11 13.22
N GLU A 31 5.92 -3.97 13.18
CA GLU A 31 5.38 -2.66 12.78
C GLU A 31 6.03 -2.23 11.47
N VAL A 32 5.26 -1.60 10.59
CA VAL A 32 5.81 -0.97 9.37
C VAL A 32 6.48 0.34 9.78
N ASP A 33 7.81 0.40 9.68
CA ASP A 33 8.56 1.59 10.10
C ASP A 33 8.66 2.65 8.99
N GLN A 34 8.67 2.22 7.72
CA GLN A 34 8.83 3.11 6.56
C GLN A 34 8.02 2.61 5.37
N ASP A 35 7.41 3.54 4.64
CA ASP A 35 6.73 3.32 3.36
C ASP A 35 7.35 4.20 2.28
N HIS A 36 8.00 3.56 1.30
CA HIS A 36 8.69 4.26 0.22
C HIS A 36 7.76 4.75 -0.90
N THR A 37 6.48 4.37 -0.89
CA THR A 37 5.45 4.94 -1.79
C THR A 37 5.41 6.47 -1.66
N LEU A 38 5.62 6.97 -0.43
CA LEU A 38 5.72 8.39 -0.11
C LEU A 38 6.86 9.12 -0.84
N ALA A 39 7.93 8.41 -1.17
CA ALA A 39 9.08 8.97 -1.89
C ALA A 39 8.90 8.95 -3.42
N ALA A 40 8.01 8.10 -3.94
CA ALA A 40 7.81 7.89 -5.37
C ALA A 40 6.66 8.73 -5.97
N GLY A 41 5.74 9.23 -5.13
CA GLY A 41 4.57 10.00 -5.58
C GLY A 41 3.57 10.35 -4.48
N GLY A 42 3.65 9.70 -3.31
CA GLY A 42 2.69 9.89 -2.24
C GLY A 42 1.53 8.89 -2.29
N TYR A 43 0.66 8.92 -1.27
CA TYR A 43 -0.54 8.07 -1.25
C TYR A 43 -1.50 8.46 -2.37
N GLY A 44 -1.93 7.46 -3.14
CA GLY A 44 -2.75 7.59 -4.35
C GLY A 44 -2.02 7.23 -5.65
N GLU A 45 -0.69 7.10 -5.62
CA GLU A 45 0.13 6.75 -6.78
C GLU A 45 0.61 5.27 -6.75
N GLU A 46 -0.08 4.41 -6.01
CA GLU A 46 0.31 3.01 -5.85
C GLU A 46 0.22 2.22 -7.18
N GLY A 47 1.30 1.48 -7.49
CA GLY A 47 1.32 0.54 -8.59
C GLY A 47 0.49 -0.71 -8.31
N LYS A 48 -0.50 -1.01 -9.14
CA LYS A 48 -1.32 -2.23 -9.06
C LYS A 48 -1.56 -2.80 -10.46
N PHE A 49 -1.29 -4.09 -10.59
CA PHE A 49 -1.58 -4.83 -11.82
C PHE A 49 -3.02 -5.36 -11.83
N GLY A 50 -3.60 -5.49 -13.03
CA GLY A 50 -4.94 -6.04 -13.25
C GLY A 50 -5.75 -5.25 -14.28
N GLY A 51 -6.89 -5.81 -14.70
CA GLY A 51 -7.79 -5.17 -15.66
C GLY A 51 -8.24 -3.78 -15.17
N GLY A 52 -7.87 -2.74 -15.92
CA GLY A 52 -8.23 -1.34 -15.59
C GLY A 52 -7.47 -0.73 -14.41
N LYS A 53 -6.33 -1.30 -13.99
CA LYS A 53 -5.50 -0.78 -12.88
C LYS A 53 -4.35 0.11 -13.39
N THR A 54 -3.39 0.45 -12.53
CA THR A 54 -2.39 1.50 -12.80
C THR A 54 -1.20 1.02 -13.64
N ILE A 55 -0.83 -0.26 -13.56
CA ILE A 55 0.28 -0.82 -14.36
C ILE A 55 -0.24 -1.21 -15.74
N ARG A 56 -0.20 -0.23 -16.66
CA ARG A 56 -0.64 -0.32 -18.07
C ARG A 56 0.19 0.63 -18.92
N ASP A 57 0.24 0.37 -20.21
CA ASP A 57 0.91 1.24 -21.19
C ASP A 57 0.45 2.70 -21.08
N GLY A 58 1.40 3.64 -21.09
CA GLY A 58 1.16 5.07 -20.91
C GLY A 58 0.81 5.52 -19.48
N MET A 59 0.88 4.61 -18.49
CA MET A 59 0.68 4.91 -17.06
C MET A 59 1.94 4.52 -16.27
N ALA A 60 1.87 3.56 -15.35
CA ALA A 60 3.01 3.09 -14.56
C ALA A 60 3.91 2.07 -15.29
N GLN A 61 3.75 1.90 -16.61
CA GLN A 61 4.57 1.02 -17.45
C GLN A 61 5.03 1.79 -18.69
N SER A 62 6.35 1.82 -18.91
CA SER A 62 7.05 2.47 -20.05
C SER A 62 7.77 1.45 -20.93
#